data_AF-A0A2N6CLM9-F1
#
_entry.id   AF-A0A2N6CLM9-F1
#
_cell.length_a   1.000
_cell.length_b   1.000
_cell.length_c   1.000
_cell.angle_alpha   90.00
_cell.angle_beta   90.00
_cell.angle_gamma   90.00
#
_symmetry.space_group_name_H-M   'P 1'
#
loop_
_entity.id
_entity.type
_entity.pdbx_description
1 polymer ?
#
loop_
_entity_poly.entity_id
_entity_poly.type
_entity_poly.pdbx_seq_one_letter_code
_entity_poly.pdbx_strand_id
1 'polypeptide(L)'
;MKGVSDDPKRAFVLDTSVLMHDPTCIFRFDEHDIHIPMIVLEELDAGKKGMSESARNARQVSRFLDELLQGANKDEIDNGLELPAGIRPNGAAKERSGRLFFQTRPAAAPAASHTLSGQIADNTILAIALALQAEQPDSTVALVSKDINLRIKATVLGVHAEDYYNDKTLDDLDVLFTGADELPADFWESHAKDMDSWQEDGRTLYRITGPEAGGWRCRQFLYSADDSGFEAMVQSVEEPTAVIELVDDFRQERHNVWGITARNREQNFALNLLMRPEVDFITILGAAGTGKTLLALAAGLAQTLDTKRYREIIMTRVTVPLGEDIGFLPGSEEEKMEPWMGALMDNLEVLTQSDEGGDWGRAATQDLVRSRIKIRSMNFMRGRTFLNR
;
A
#
# COMPACT_ATOMS: atom_id res chain seq x y z
N MET A 1 8.29 -24.07 -21.72
CA MET A 1 9.69 -24.12 -21.23
C MET A 1 10.53 -23.07 -21.95
N LYS A 2 10.64 -21.88 -21.35
CA LYS A 2 11.61 -20.84 -21.73
C LYS A 2 11.97 -20.07 -20.46
N GLY A 3 13.26 -20.08 -20.12
CA GLY A 3 13.97 -19.05 -19.37
C GLY A 3 13.68 -18.95 -17.87
N VAL A 4 14.27 -19.84 -17.07
CA VAL A 4 14.77 -19.43 -15.75
C VAL A 4 15.89 -18.42 -16.05
N SER A 5 15.76 -17.18 -15.58
CA SER A 5 16.86 -16.20 -15.64
C SER A 5 17.97 -16.69 -14.72
N ASP A 6 19.04 -17.21 -15.31
CA ASP A 6 20.25 -17.67 -14.62
C ASP A 6 21.15 -16.46 -14.30
N ASP A 7 20.58 -15.42 -13.68
CA ASP A 7 21.32 -14.22 -13.30
C ASP A 7 22.14 -14.55 -12.03
N PRO A 8 23.47 -14.36 -12.02
CA PRO A 8 24.30 -14.67 -10.85
C PRO A 8 23.85 -13.87 -9.64
N LYS A 9 23.93 -14.49 -8.44
CA LYS A 9 23.56 -13.84 -7.18
C LYS A 9 24.45 -12.60 -6.97
N ARG A 10 23.82 -11.44 -6.78
CA ARG A 10 24.47 -10.13 -6.59
C ARG A 10 24.41 -9.74 -5.12
N ALA A 11 25.30 -8.83 -4.72
CA ALA A 11 25.29 -8.21 -3.41
C ALA A 11 25.03 -6.70 -3.56
N PHE A 12 23.94 -6.22 -2.99
CA PHE A 12 23.55 -4.82 -3.04
C PHE A 12 23.86 -4.10 -1.74
N VAL A 13 24.61 -3.01 -1.82
CA VAL A 13 24.79 -2.09 -0.71
C VAL A 13 23.74 -0.99 -0.84
N LEU A 14 22.85 -0.89 0.14
CA LEU A 14 21.78 0.12 0.12
C LEU A 14 22.21 1.40 0.83
N ASP A 15 21.81 2.52 0.24
CA ASP A 15 21.93 3.86 0.82
C ASP A 15 20.60 4.28 1.51
N THR A 16 20.71 5.16 2.51
CA THR A 16 19.58 5.74 3.25
C THR A 16 18.60 6.45 2.31
N SER A 17 19.08 7.07 1.22
CA SER A 17 18.22 7.75 0.24
C SER A 17 17.18 6.82 -0.41
N VAL A 18 17.54 5.55 -0.63
CA VAL A 18 16.66 4.53 -1.21
C VAL A 18 15.62 4.11 -0.19
N LEU A 19 16.06 3.78 1.03
CA LEU A 19 15.20 3.35 2.14
C LEU A 19 14.21 4.43 2.58
N MET A 20 14.63 5.70 2.56
CA MET A 20 13.76 6.84 2.88
C MET A 20 12.77 7.17 1.76
N HIS A 21 13.10 6.85 0.51
CA HIS A 21 12.18 7.01 -0.60
C HIS A 21 11.16 5.87 -0.66
N ASP A 22 11.62 4.64 -0.48
CA ASP A 22 10.81 3.44 -0.56
C ASP A 22 11.16 2.45 0.56
N PRO A 23 10.26 2.24 1.55
CA PRO A 23 10.52 1.34 2.66
C PRO A 23 10.47 -0.15 2.26
N THR A 24 9.84 -0.50 1.14
CA THR A 24 9.72 -1.92 0.71
C THR A 24 10.92 -2.40 -0.09
N CYS A 25 11.88 -1.52 -0.40
CA CYS A 25 13.03 -1.86 -1.25
C CYS A 25 13.86 -3.04 -0.70
N ILE A 26 13.84 -3.28 0.62
CA ILE A 26 14.48 -4.44 1.28
C ILE A 26 13.86 -5.77 0.80
N PHE A 27 12.60 -5.78 0.36
CA PHE A 27 11.90 -6.97 -0.13
C PHE A 27 11.93 -7.08 -1.67
N ARG A 28 12.35 -6.04 -2.37
CA ARG A 28 12.38 -6.03 -3.86
C ARG A 28 13.61 -6.71 -4.45
N PHE A 29 14.65 -6.88 -3.65
CA PHE A 29 15.86 -7.61 -4.01
C PHE A 29 15.92 -8.99 -3.35
N ASP A 30 14.76 -9.62 -3.14
CA ASP A 30 14.63 -10.91 -2.43
C ASP A 30 15.37 -12.09 -3.08
N GLU A 31 15.94 -11.95 -4.27
CA GLU A 31 16.83 -12.95 -4.91
C GLU A 31 18.33 -12.68 -4.71
N HIS A 32 18.67 -11.54 -4.09
CA HIS A 32 20.02 -11.01 -3.96
C HIS A 32 20.37 -10.70 -2.50
N ASP A 33 21.66 -10.70 -2.17
CA ASP A 33 22.09 -10.35 -0.82
C ASP A 33 22.07 -8.84 -0.62
N ILE A 34 21.46 -8.38 0.46
CA ILE A 34 21.31 -6.96 0.77
C ILE A 34 22.21 -6.64 1.95
N HIS A 35 23.05 -5.62 1.80
CA HIS A 35 23.92 -5.11 2.85
C HIS A 35 23.48 -3.71 3.25
N ILE A 36 23.12 -3.54 4.53
CA ILE A 36 22.81 -2.24 5.13
C ILE A 36 23.98 -1.82 6.02
N PRO A 37 24.72 -0.75 5.65
CA PRO A 37 25.73 -0.14 6.50
C PRO A 37 25.16 0.37 7.83
N MET A 38 25.92 0.28 8.94
CA MET A 38 25.48 0.85 10.22
C MET A 38 25.20 2.36 10.16
N ILE A 39 25.96 3.10 9.35
CA ILE A 39 25.74 4.54 9.16
C ILE A 39 24.36 4.84 8.54
N VAL A 40 23.84 3.94 7.70
CA VAL A 40 22.50 4.07 7.11
C VAL A 40 21.42 3.88 8.18
N LEU A 41 21.63 2.98 9.14
CA LEU A 41 20.72 2.83 10.28
C LEU A 41 20.71 4.07 11.19
N GLU A 42 21.88 4.68 11.41
CA GLU A 42 21.99 5.93 12.17
C GLU A 42 21.24 7.09 11.47
N GLU A 43 21.40 7.21 10.16
CA GLU A 43 20.69 8.21 9.35
C GLU A 43 19.17 7.96 9.32
N LEU A 44 18.73 6.70 9.23
CA LEU A 44 17.33 6.34 9.34
C LEU A 44 16.75 6.74 10.70
N ASP A 45 17.47 6.53 11.79
CA ASP A 45 17.01 6.91 13.12
C ASP A 45 16.88 8.43 13.27
N ALA A 46 17.87 9.19 12.79
CA ALA A 46 17.82 10.65 12.72
C ALA A 46 16.65 11.14 11.85
N GLY A 47 16.37 10.44 10.75
CA GLY A 47 15.30 10.73 9.79
C GLY A 47 13.88 10.49 10.30
N LYS A 48 13.67 9.82 11.44
CA LYS A 48 12.33 9.58 12.02
C LYS A 48 11.61 10.84 12.50
N LYS A 49 12.33 11.97 12.63
CA LYS A 49 11.79 13.20 13.21
C LYS A 49 10.95 13.97 12.19
N GLY A 50 9.72 14.30 12.57
CA GLY A 50 8.81 15.16 11.80
C GLY A 50 7.66 14.41 11.13
N MET A 51 6.94 15.14 10.27
CA MET A 51 5.70 14.69 9.61
C MET A 51 5.86 14.50 8.10
N SER A 52 7.08 14.58 7.57
CA SER A 52 7.34 14.37 6.14
C SER A 52 7.14 12.91 5.73
N GLU A 53 6.93 12.68 4.43
CA GLU A 53 6.86 11.34 3.86
C GLU A 53 8.14 10.53 4.11
N SER A 54 9.31 11.16 3.95
CA SER A 54 10.61 10.56 4.30
C SER A 54 10.67 10.13 5.78
N ALA A 55 10.16 10.93 6.73
CA ALA A 55 10.12 10.55 8.14
C ALA A 55 9.11 9.44 8.45
N ARG A 56 8.03 9.34 7.67
CA ARG A 56 7.09 8.21 7.73
C ARG A 56 7.76 6.93 7.20
N ASN A 57 8.46 7.02 6.07
CA ASN A 57 9.14 5.90 5.44
C ASN A 57 10.29 5.38 6.33
N ALA A 58 11.09 6.27 6.93
CA ALA A 58 12.13 5.88 7.89
C ALA A 58 11.57 5.10 9.10
N ARG A 59 10.39 5.51 9.61
CA ARG A 59 9.66 4.77 10.66
C ARG A 59 9.19 3.41 10.16
N GLN A 60 8.69 3.32 8.93
CA GLN A 60 8.23 2.07 8.35
C GLN A 60 9.38 1.08 8.11
N VAL A 61 10.52 1.53 7.56
CA VAL A 61 11.74 0.72 7.43
C VAL A 61 12.15 0.16 8.78
N SER A 62 12.15 1.00 9.83
CA SER A 62 12.53 0.53 11.17
C SER A 62 11.60 -0.54 11.73
N ARG A 63 10.30 -0.51 11.40
CA ARG A 63 9.36 -1.57 11.79
C ARG A 63 9.64 -2.86 11.02
N PHE A 64 9.88 -2.78 9.72
CA PHE A 64 10.23 -3.96 8.91
C PHE A 64 11.53 -4.60 9.39
N LEU A 65 12.55 -3.80 9.72
CA LEU A 65 13.79 -4.30 10.30
C LEU A 65 13.56 -4.94 11.68
N ASP A 66 12.70 -4.34 12.52
CA ASP A 66 12.33 -4.91 13.84
C ASP A 66 11.60 -6.25 13.68
N GLU A 67 10.65 -6.35 12.76
CA GLU A 67 9.93 -7.58 12.42
C GLU A 67 10.88 -8.68 11.91
N LEU A 68 11.85 -8.35 11.06
CA LEU A 68 12.87 -9.30 10.60
C LEU A 68 13.83 -9.76 11.70
N LEU A 69 14.06 -8.91 12.71
CA LEU A 69 14.91 -9.22 13.86
C LEU A 69 14.17 -10.00 14.96
N GLN A 70 12.83 -10.02 14.96
CA GLN A 70 12.05 -10.72 15.97
C GLN A 70 12.31 -12.23 15.95
N GLY A 71 12.87 -12.75 17.04
CA GLY A 71 13.21 -14.18 17.17
C GLY A 71 14.57 -14.56 16.61
N ALA A 72 15.29 -13.64 15.95
CA ALA A 72 16.62 -13.89 15.42
C ALA A 72 17.67 -13.86 16.54
N ASN A 73 18.57 -14.84 16.54
CA ASN A 73 19.72 -14.87 17.43
C ASN A 73 20.93 -14.14 16.81
N LYS A 74 21.98 -13.90 17.60
CA LYS A 74 23.16 -13.16 17.12
C LYS A 74 23.88 -13.87 15.97
N ASP A 75 23.94 -15.20 15.99
CA ASP A 75 24.59 -15.98 14.95
C ASP A 75 23.80 -15.89 13.63
N GLU A 76 22.47 -15.81 13.68
CA GLU A 76 21.60 -15.60 12.52
C GLU A 76 21.77 -14.19 11.92
N ILE A 77 21.90 -13.17 12.77
CA ILE A 77 22.18 -11.80 12.33
C ILE A 77 23.56 -11.70 11.65
N ASP A 78 24.57 -12.34 12.22
CA ASP A 78 25.94 -12.34 11.69
C ASP A 78 26.05 -13.13 10.37
N ASN A 79 25.23 -14.17 10.18
CA ASN A 79 25.15 -14.98 8.95
C ASN A 79 24.11 -14.47 7.92
N GLY A 80 23.48 -13.32 8.21
CA GLY A 80 22.45 -12.70 7.39
C GLY A 80 21.06 -13.30 7.61
N LEU A 81 20.07 -12.42 7.80
CA LEU A 81 18.67 -12.77 7.98
C LEU A 81 18.05 -13.17 6.64
N GLU A 82 17.24 -14.23 6.62
CA GLU A 82 16.54 -14.62 5.40
C GLU A 82 15.47 -13.59 5.06
N LEU A 83 15.49 -13.09 3.81
CA LEU A 83 14.43 -12.22 3.33
C LEU A 83 13.19 -13.08 3.04
N PRO A 84 11.99 -12.63 3.46
CA PRO A 84 10.75 -13.31 3.10
C PRO A 84 10.65 -13.32 1.57
N ALA A 85 10.61 -14.51 0.99
CA ALA A 85 10.43 -14.65 -0.45
C ALA A 85 9.07 -14.05 -0.84
N GLY A 86 9.06 -13.19 -1.86
CA GLY A 86 7.80 -12.73 -2.43
C GLY A 86 6.97 -13.93 -2.91
N ILE A 87 5.71 -14.01 -2.51
CA ILE A 87 4.78 -15.01 -3.04
C ILE A 87 4.58 -14.67 -4.51
N ARG A 88 5.00 -15.57 -5.42
CA ARG A 88 4.63 -15.43 -6.83
C ARG A 88 3.10 -15.51 -6.95
N PRO A 89 2.47 -14.80 -7.90
CA PRO A 89 1.03 -14.91 -8.18
C PRO A 89 0.51 -16.34 -8.41
N ASN A 90 1.40 -17.31 -8.63
CA ASN A 90 1.08 -18.72 -8.89
C ASN A 90 1.41 -19.66 -7.71
N GLY A 91 1.64 -19.17 -6.49
CA GLY A 91 1.82 -20.02 -5.29
C GLY A 91 3.09 -20.88 -5.26
N ALA A 92 4.02 -20.73 -6.21
CA ALA A 92 5.30 -21.43 -6.19
C ALA A 92 6.30 -20.69 -5.27
N ALA A 93 6.81 -21.38 -4.25
CA ALA A 93 7.89 -20.89 -3.40
C ALA A 93 9.11 -20.51 -4.25
N LYS A 94 9.65 -19.30 -4.05
CA LYS A 94 10.86 -18.84 -4.73
C LYS A 94 12.04 -19.70 -4.23
N GLU A 95 12.68 -20.47 -5.12
CA GLU A 95 13.80 -21.37 -4.77
C GLU A 95 15.07 -20.65 -4.28
N ARG A 96 15.15 -19.32 -4.41
CA ARG A 96 16.30 -18.51 -3.99
C ARG A 96 15.80 -17.28 -3.24
N SER A 97 15.98 -17.27 -1.91
CA SER A 97 15.89 -16.07 -1.08
C SER A 97 17.28 -15.51 -0.83
N GLY A 98 17.43 -14.20 -1.02
CA GLY A 98 18.56 -13.41 -0.60
C GLY A 98 18.58 -13.23 0.90
N ARG A 99 19.71 -12.76 1.43
CA ARG A 99 19.88 -12.50 2.86
C ARG A 99 20.16 -11.03 3.13
N LEU A 100 19.64 -10.53 4.24
CA LEU A 100 19.89 -9.21 4.77
C LEU A 100 21.05 -9.25 5.77
N PHE A 101 22.12 -8.53 5.45
CA PHE A 101 23.31 -8.38 6.27
C PHE A 101 23.39 -6.96 6.82
N PHE A 102 23.63 -6.83 8.13
CA PHE A 102 24.02 -5.57 8.74
C PHE A 102 25.53 -5.50 8.78
N GLN A 103 26.13 -4.54 8.09
CA GLN A 103 27.60 -4.46 8.04
C GLN A 103 28.14 -3.85 9.34
N THR A 104 28.48 -4.71 10.30
CA THR A 104 28.95 -4.34 11.65
C THR A 104 30.46 -4.09 11.74
N ARG A 105 31.23 -4.50 10.74
CA ARG A 105 32.69 -4.36 10.75
C ARG A 105 33.09 -3.02 10.12
N PRO A 106 33.91 -2.20 10.79
CA PRO A 106 34.57 -1.07 10.13
C PRO A 106 35.47 -1.65 9.04
N ALA A 107 35.15 -1.37 7.78
CA ALA A 107 36.03 -1.72 6.68
C ALA A 107 37.37 -0.98 6.89
N ALA A 108 38.48 -1.72 6.84
CA ALA A 108 39.79 -1.10 6.69
C ALA A 108 39.81 -0.42 5.31
N ALA A 109 39.49 0.88 5.29
CA ALA A 109 39.32 1.59 4.04
C ALA A 109 40.63 1.51 3.22
N PRO A 110 40.58 1.09 1.94
CA PRO A 110 41.73 1.23 1.06
C PRO A 110 42.14 2.70 1.01
N ALA A 111 43.43 2.99 0.88
CA ALA A 111 43.98 4.35 0.89
C ALA A 111 43.32 5.36 -0.10
N ALA A 112 42.52 4.87 -1.05
CA ALA A 112 41.72 5.65 -2.00
C ALA A 112 40.50 6.37 -1.40
N SER A 113 40.07 6.07 -0.17
CA SER A 113 38.95 6.78 0.48
C SER A 113 39.34 8.15 1.05
N HIS A 114 40.64 8.42 1.24
CA HIS A 114 41.15 9.66 1.81
C HIS A 114 41.24 10.83 0.81
N THR A 115 40.95 10.60 -0.48
CA THR A 115 41.00 11.62 -1.54
C THR A 115 39.67 12.36 -1.75
N LEU A 116 38.59 11.95 -1.09
CA LEU A 116 37.26 12.54 -1.25
C LEU A 116 36.96 13.54 -0.11
N SER A 117 36.93 14.83 -0.44
CA SER A 117 36.35 15.85 0.43
C SER A 117 34.82 15.77 0.37
N GLY A 118 34.15 15.59 1.52
CA GLY A 118 32.69 15.47 1.59
C GLY A 118 32.21 14.57 2.72
N GLN A 119 30.89 14.57 2.93
CA GLN A 119 30.15 13.93 4.03
C GLN A 119 30.71 12.56 4.46
N ILE A 120 30.91 12.40 5.77
CA ILE A 120 31.51 11.21 6.39
C ILE A 120 30.70 9.94 6.07
N ALA A 121 29.38 10.07 5.92
CA ALA A 121 28.48 8.96 5.64
C ALA A 121 28.70 8.34 4.25
N ASP A 122 28.63 9.14 3.18
CA ASP A 122 28.92 8.71 1.80
C ASP A 122 30.24 7.93 1.71
N ASN A 123 31.31 8.48 2.30
CA ASN A 123 32.64 7.87 2.24
C ASN A 123 32.68 6.52 2.99
N THR A 124 31.90 6.39 4.07
CA THR A 124 31.78 5.15 4.83
C THR A 124 31.01 4.08 4.03
N ILE A 125 29.91 4.46 3.39
CA ILE A 125 29.12 3.57 2.52
C ILE A 125 30.00 3.05 1.37
N LEU A 126 30.75 3.95 0.72
CA LEU A 126 31.67 3.60 -0.37
C LEU A 126 32.81 2.68 0.08
N ALA A 127 33.38 2.92 1.26
CA ALA A 127 34.43 2.07 1.83
C ALA A 127 33.93 0.65 2.12
N ILE A 128 32.69 0.52 2.60
CA ILE A 128 32.05 -0.78 2.81
C ILE A 128 31.83 -1.51 1.49
N ALA A 129 31.32 -0.83 0.46
CA ALA A 129 31.11 -1.42 -0.86
C ALA A 129 32.42 -1.93 -1.49
N LEU A 130 33.51 -1.14 -1.37
CA LEU A 130 34.84 -1.56 -1.83
C LEU A 130 35.38 -2.76 -1.05
N ALA A 131 35.21 -2.80 0.27
CA ALA A 131 35.65 -3.93 1.08
C ALA A 131 34.87 -5.21 0.72
N LEU A 132 33.56 -5.10 0.52
CA LEU A 132 32.72 -6.21 0.12
C LEU A 132 33.12 -6.75 -1.27
N GLN A 133 33.46 -5.86 -2.21
CA GLN A 133 33.96 -6.23 -3.53
C GLN A 133 35.29 -6.99 -3.47
N ALA A 134 36.15 -6.66 -2.50
CA ALA A 134 37.40 -7.37 -2.27
C ALA A 134 37.21 -8.73 -1.57
N GLU A 135 36.23 -8.84 -0.66
CA GLU A 135 35.90 -10.07 0.05
C GLU A 135 35.15 -11.08 -0.83
N GLN A 136 34.38 -10.60 -1.82
CA GLN A 136 33.54 -11.41 -2.70
C GLN A 136 33.87 -11.20 -4.19
N PRO A 137 35.06 -11.62 -4.66
CA PRO A 137 35.49 -11.39 -6.05
C PRO A 137 34.63 -12.11 -7.10
N ASP A 138 33.92 -13.17 -6.69
CA ASP A 138 33.05 -13.97 -7.57
C ASP A 138 31.61 -13.42 -7.65
N SER A 139 31.26 -12.41 -6.85
CA SER A 139 29.92 -11.81 -6.81
C SER A 139 29.94 -10.36 -7.30
N THR A 140 28.90 -9.95 -8.01
CA THR A 140 28.78 -8.54 -8.43
C THR A 140 28.25 -7.71 -7.26
N VAL A 141 29.13 -6.92 -6.66
CA VAL A 141 28.79 -5.92 -5.64
C VAL A 141 28.34 -4.63 -6.32
N ALA A 142 27.14 -4.15 -6.00
CA ALA A 142 26.60 -2.90 -6.53
C ALA A 142 26.04 -1.99 -5.43
N LEU A 143 26.35 -0.70 -5.51
CA LEU A 143 25.75 0.35 -4.69
C LEU A 143 24.43 0.81 -5.30
N VAL A 144 23.34 0.71 -4.55
CA VAL A 144 22.03 1.21 -4.98
C VAL A 144 21.75 2.52 -4.25
N SER A 145 21.63 3.62 -4.98
CA SER A 145 21.37 4.94 -4.43
C SER A 145 20.49 5.77 -5.37
N LYS A 146 19.67 6.68 -4.82
CA LYS A 146 18.99 7.73 -5.60
C LYS A 146 19.81 9.01 -5.75
N ASP A 147 20.89 9.18 -4.98
CA ASP A 147 21.75 10.35 -5.07
C ASP A 147 22.75 10.19 -6.22
N ILE A 148 22.62 11.04 -7.24
CA ILE A 148 23.53 11.07 -8.38
C ILE A 148 24.98 11.34 -7.97
N ASN A 149 25.22 12.15 -6.93
CA ASN A 149 26.57 12.47 -6.47
C ASN A 149 27.23 11.25 -5.86
N LEU A 150 26.50 10.48 -5.04
CA LEU A 150 27.01 9.26 -4.44
C LEU A 150 27.32 8.22 -5.53
N ARG A 151 26.46 8.07 -6.53
CA ARG A 151 26.70 7.18 -7.68
C ARG A 151 27.90 7.58 -8.53
N ILE A 152 28.11 8.89 -8.75
CA ILE A 152 29.30 9.39 -9.46
C ILE A 152 30.57 9.05 -8.66
N LYS A 153 30.57 9.30 -7.34
CA LYS A 153 31.71 8.97 -6.47
C LYS A 153 32.03 7.47 -6.51
N ALA A 154 31.01 6.61 -6.40
CA ALA A 154 31.15 5.16 -6.50
C ALA A 154 31.80 4.74 -7.82
N THR A 155 31.27 5.24 -8.94
CA THR A 155 31.80 4.95 -10.28
C THR A 155 33.26 5.37 -10.43
N VAL A 156 33.64 6.55 -9.90
CA VAL A 156 35.03 7.04 -9.90
C VAL A 156 35.96 6.15 -9.07
N LEU A 157 35.46 5.58 -7.97
CA LEU A 157 36.20 4.63 -7.12
C LEU A 157 36.22 3.20 -7.66
N GLY A 158 35.54 2.91 -8.78
CA GLY A 158 35.44 1.57 -9.35
C GLY A 158 34.37 0.68 -8.71
N VAL A 159 33.51 1.24 -7.85
CA VAL A 159 32.32 0.56 -7.32
C VAL A 159 31.21 0.66 -8.37
N HIS A 160 30.61 -0.46 -8.74
CA HIS A 160 29.43 -0.44 -9.61
C HIS A 160 28.28 0.25 -8.86
N ALA A 161 27.72 1.31 -9.44
CA ALA A 161 26.56 1.99 -8.88
C ALA A 161 25.35 1.87 -9.81
N GLU A 162 24.17 1.72 -9.22
CA GLU A 162 22.89 1.62 -9.89
C GLU A 162 21.91 2.66 -9.33
N ASP A 163 21.10 3.23 -10.22
CA ASP A 163 19.98 4.07 -9.81
C ASP A 163 18.82 3.17 -9.38
N TYR A 164 18.14 3.58 -8.31
CA TYR A 164 16.93 2.91 -7.87
C TYR A 164 15.74 3.35 -8.74
N TYR A 165 15.53 2.65 -9.85
CA TYR A 165 14.35 2.82 -10.71
C TYR A 165 13.17 2.02 -10.17
N ASN A 166 12.23 2.71 -9.52
CA ASN A 166 10.94 2.14 -9.11
C ASN A 166 9.86 2.30 -10.19
N ASP A 167 10.22 2.14 -11.48
CA ASP A 167 9.25 2.31 -12.57
C ASP A 167 8.26 1.13 -12.67
N LYS A 168 8.34 0.19 -11.73
CA LYS A 168 7.24 -0.70 -11.35
C LYS A 168 6.54 -0.14 -10.12
N THR A 169 5.70 0.86 -10.37
CA THR A 169 4.66 1.37 -9.46
C THR A 169 3.60 0.33 -9.05
N LEU A 170 3.89 -0.98 -9.17
CA LEU A 170 2.97 -2.09 -9.00
C LEU A 170 3.28 -2.98 -7.79
N ASP A 171 4.50 -3.00 -7.24
CA ASP A 171 4.87 -4.07 -6.29
C ASP A 171 4.78 -3.66 -4.80
N ASP A 172 4.51 -2.40 -4.46
CA ASP A 172 4.35 -1.96 -3.05
C ASP A 172 3.01 -2.40 -2.42
N LEU A 173 2.03 -2.69 -3.27
CA LEU A 173 0.69 -3.10 -2.84
C LEU A 173 0.64 -4.58 -2.45
N ASP A 174 1.52 -5.41 -3.00
CA ASP A 174 1.51 -6.87 -2.81
C ASP A 174 2.00 -7.29 -1.42
N VAL A 175 2.75 -6.43 -0.73
CA VAL A 175 3.20 -6.64 0.65
C VAL A 175 2.12 -6.22 1.67
N LEU A 176 1.19 -5.36 1.27
CA LEU A 176 0.13 -4.89 2.14
C LEU A 176 -1.00 -5.91 2.20
N PHE A 177 -1.66 -5.99 3.35
CA PHE A 177 -2.86 -6.81 3.50
C PHE A 177 -3.91 -6.40 2.45
N THR A 178 -4.22 -7.32 1.54
CA THR A 178 -5.13 -7.11 0.41
C THR A 178 -6.59 -6.97 0.85
N GLY A 179 -6.92 -7.43 2.06
CA GLY A 179 -8.28 -7.48 2.57
C GLY A 179 -9.09 -8.67 2.06
N ALA A 180 -8.50 -9.59 1.29
CA ALA A 180 -9.18 -10.76 0.75
C ALA A 180 -8.26 -11.98 0.64
N ASP A 181 -8.76 -13.16 1.04
CA ASP A 181 -8.07 -14.44 0.86
C ASP A 181 -8.85 -15.38 -0.06
N GLU A 182 -8.12 -16.17 -0.83
CA GLU A 182 -8.67 -17.28 -1.61
C GLU A 182 -8.91 -18.48 -0.70
N LEU A 183 -10.10 -19.07 -0.79
CA LEU A 183 -10.46 -20.29 -0.08
C LEU A 183 -9.83 -21.51 -0.75
N PRO A 184 -9.38 -22.51 0.01
CA PRO A 184 -8.89 -23.77 -0.54
C PRO A 184 -9.92 -24.46 -1.45
N ALA A 185 -9.47 -25.18 -2.47
CA ALA A 185 -10.36 -25.87 -3.41
C ALA A 185 -11.25 -26.93 -2.73
N ASP A 186 -10.78 -27.52 -1.62
CA ASP A 186 -11.49 -28.49 -0.81
C ASP A 186 -12.32 -27.86 0.32
N PHE A 187 -12.44 -26.52 0.38
CA PHE A 187 -13.11 -25.79 1.46
C PHE A 187 -14.52 -26.31 1.76
N TRP A 188 -15.34 -26.55 0.73
CA TRP A 188 -16.68 -27.08 0.90
C TRP A 188 -16.66 -28.55 1.34
N GLU A 189 -15.74 -29.36 0.84
CA GLU A 189 -15.64 -30.77 1.23
C GLU A 189 -15.20 -30.93 2.69
N SER A 190 -14.30 -30.05 3.15
CA SER A 190 -13.77 -30.05 4.51
C SER A 190 -14.74 -29.48 5.54
N HIS A 191 -15.57 -28.50 5.18
CA HIS A 191 -16.42 -27.80 6.14
C HIS A 191 -17.94 -28.08 6.00
N ALA A 192 -18.43 -28.65 4.89
CA ALA A 192 -19.88 -28.78 4.67
C ALA A 192 -20.63 -29.62 5.70
N LYS A 193 -19.95 -30.54 6.41
CA LYS A 193 -20.61 -31.41 7.41
C LYS A 193 -20.98 -30.68 8.69
N ASP A 194 -20.18 -29.70 9.10
CA ASP A 194 -20.31 -28.98 10.38
C ASP A 194 -20.68 -27.51 10.17
N MET A 195 -21.11 -27.15 8.96
CA MET A 195 -21.48 -25.79 8.59
C MET A 195 -22.96 -25.52 8.84
N ASP A 196 -23.25 -24.55 9.69
CA ASP A 196 -24.59 -23.99 9.82
C ASP A 196 -24.79 -22.86 8.80
N SER A 197 -25.99 -22.76 8.21
CA SER A 197 -26.40 -21.61 7.39
C SER A 197 -27.74 -21.06 7.85
N TRP A 198 -27.88 -19.74 7.85
CA TRP A 198 -29.14 -19.05 8.18
C TRP A 198 -29.28 -17.73 7.42
N GLN A 199 -30.48 -17.16 7.50
CA GLN A 199 -30.78 -15.83 6.96
C GLN A 199 -31.06 -14.87 8.11
N GLU A 200 -30.45 -13.69 8.08
CA GLU A 200 -30.68 -12.61 9.04
C GLU A 200 -30.72 -11.28 8.29
N ASP A 201 -31.78 -10.49 8.46
CA ASP A 201 -31.99 -9.20 7.77
C ASP A 201 -31.80 -9.27 6.24
N GLY A 202 -32.19 -10.40 5.63
CA GLY A 202 -32.05 -10.63 4.18
C GLY A 202 -30.63 -10.99 3.72
N ARG A 203 -29.70 -11.17 4.66
CA ARG A 203 -28.31 -11.58 4.42
C ARG A 203 -28.17 -13.07 4.69
N THR A 204 -27.35 -13.73 3.88
CA THR A 204 -27.03 -15.16 4.04
C THR A 204 -25.78 -15.29 4.87
N LEU A 205 -25.85 -15.98 6.01
CA LEU A 205 -24.71 -16.21 6.90
C LEU A 205 -24.39 -17.70 6.98
N TYR A 206 -23.10 -17.98 7.15
CA TYR A 206 -22.56 -19.32 7.38
C TYR A 206 -21.68 -19.30 8.62
N ARG A 207 -21.78 -20.33 9.46
CA ARG A 207 -20.84 -20.59 10.55
C ARG A 207 -19.84 -21.65 10.08
N ILE A 208 -18.58 -21.28 10.05
CA ILE A 208 -17.47 -22.16 9.69
C ILE A 208 -16.70 -22.52 10.95
N THR A 209 -16.39 -23.80 11.14
CA THR A 209 -15.59 -24.30 12.26
C THR A 209 -14.36 -25.00 11.72
N GLY A 210 -13.17 -24.53 12.06
CA GLY A 210 -11.93 -25.12 11.55
C GLY A 210 -10.68 -24.29 11.86
N PRO A 211 -9.48 -24.84 11.64
CA PRO A 211 -8.22 -24.13 11.86
C PRO A 211 -8.09 -22.88 10.96
N GLU A 212 -8.68 -22.90 9.77
CA GLU A 212 -8.68 -21.75 8.83
C GLU A 212 -9.39 -20.52 9.41
N ALA A 213 -10.49 -20.74 10.14
CA ALA A 213 -11.28 -19.66 10.74
C ALA A 213 -10.47 -18.83 11.76
N GLY A 214 -9.46 -19.41 12.42
CA GLY A 214 -8.61 -18.70 13.37
C GLY A 214 -7.60 -17.75 12.72
N GLY A 215 -7.32 -17.90 11.42
CA GLY A 215 -6.45 -16.99 10.67
C GLY A 215 -7.16 -15.76 10.13
N TRP A 216 -8.49 -15.78 10.08
CA TRP A 216 -9.29 -14.72 9.46
C TRP A 216 -9.41 -13.48 10.33
N ARG A 217 -9.68 -12.35 9.67
CA ARG A 217 -9.92 -11.06 10.32
C ARG A 217 -11.33 -10.58 10.06
N CYS A 218 -11.93 -9.90 11.03
CA CYS A 218 -13.24 -9.26 10.84
C CYS A 218 -13.17 -8.29 9.63
N ARG A 219 -14.21 -8.30 8.79
CA ARG A 219 -14.33 -7.54 7.54
C ARG A 219 -13.34 -7.92 6.44
N GLN A 220 -12.61 -9.02 6.59
CA GLN A 220 -11.86 -9.64 5.50
C GLN A 220 -12.84 -10.32 4.53
N PHE A 221 -12.53 -10.27 3.23
CA PHE A 221 -13.25 -11.01 2.21
C PHE A 221 -12.64 -12.38 1.98
N LEU A 222 -13.50 -13.32 1.60
CA LEU A 222 -13.14 -14.68 1.23
C LEU A 222 -13.76 -14.96 -0.13
N TYR A 223 -13.01 -15.60 -1.02
CA TYR A 223 -13.53 -15.97 -2.34
C TYR A 223 -13.08 -17.36 -2.75
N SER A 224 -13.90 -18.01 -3.57
CA SER A 224 -13.49 -19.22 -4.26
C SER A 224 -12.93 -18.87 -5.65
N ALA A 225 -11.86 -19.54 -6.08
CA ALA A 225 -11.32 -19.40 -7.43
C ALA A 225 -11.99 -20.30 -8.47
N ASP A 226 -12.87 -21.21 -8.02
CA ASP A 226 -13.67 -22.03 -8.93
C ASP A 226 -14.82 -21.23 -9.58
N ASP A 227 -15.51 -21.87 -10.52
CA ASP A 227 -16.65 -21.28 -11.22
C ASP A 227 -17.89 -21.09 -10.33
N SER A 228 -17.81 -21.37 -9.01
CA SER A 228 -18.93 -21.19 -8.10
C SER A 228 -19.28 -19.72 -7.89
N GLY A 229 -18.32 -18.81 -8.11
CA GLY A 229 -18.48 -17.37 -7.88
C GLY A 229 -18.75 -17.03 -6.42
N PHE A 230 -18.35 -17.89 -5.48
CA PHE A 230 -18.60 -17.67 -4.06
C PHE A 230 -17.72 -16.53 -3.53
N GLU A 231 -18.37 -15.54 -2.93
CA GLU A 231 -17.74 -14.38 -2.32
C GLU A 231 -18.44 -14.08 -0.99
N ALA A 232 -17.67 -14.02 0.09
CA ALA A 232 -18.17 -13.79 1.44
C ALA A 232 -17.30 -12.78 2.20
N MET A 233 -17.83 -12.24 3.27
CA MET A 233 -17.11 -11.34 4.19
C MET A 233 -17.25 -11.83 5.63
N VAL A 234 -16.13 -11.88 6.34
CA VAL A 234 -16.08 -12.29 7.75
C VAL A 234 -16.78 -11.25 8.62
N GLN A 235 -17.75 -11.70 9.42
CA GLN A 235 -18.52 -10.88 10.37
C GLN A 235 -17.91 -10.91 11.77
N SER A 236 -17.55 -12.11 12.24
CA SER A 236 -16.97 -12.34 13.55
C SER A 236 -16.07 -13.57 13.52
N VAL A 237 -15.09 -13.58 14.43
CA VAL A 237 -14.17 -14.68 14.64
C VAL A 237 -14.17 -15.00 16.14
N GLU A 238 -14.56 -16.22 16.47
CA GLU A 238 -14.59 -16.81 17.81
C GLU A 238 -13.91 -18.16 17.74
N GLU A 239 -12.58 -18.18 17.85
CA GLU A 239 -11.76 -19.38 17.61
C GLU A 239 -12.30 -20.64 18.32
N PRO A 240 -12.47 -21.78 17.60
CA PRO A 240 -12.06 -22.08 16.22
C PRO A 240 -13.17 -21.83 15.17
N THR A 241 -14.13 -20.95 15.47
CA THR A 241 -15.29 -20.67 14.63
C THR A 241 -15.26 -19.26 14.07
N ALA A 242 -15.84 -19.07 12.88
CA ALA A 242 -16.07 -17.75 12.31
C ALA A 242 -17.44 -17.70 11.64
N VAL A 243 -18.06 -16.53 11.65
CA VAL A 243 -19.28 -16.26 10.90
C VAL A 243 -18.92 -15.46 9.67
N ILE A 244 -19.31 -15.97 8.50
CA ILE A 244 -19.12 -15.32 7.21
C ILE A 244 -20.48 -14.99 6.60
N GLU A 245 -20.57 -13.87 5.91
CA GLU A 245 -21.77 -13.38 5.25
C GLU A 245 -21.54 -13.32 3.75
N LEU A 246 -22.46 -13.85 2.96
CA LEU A 246 -22.41 -13.74 1.50
C LEU A 246 -22.48 -12.26 1.09
N VAL A 247 -21.59 -11.84 0.20
CA VAL A 247 -21.55 -10.43 -0.25
C VAL A 247 -22.65 -10.15 -1.28
N ASP A 248 -23.07 -8.88 -1.35
CA ASP A 248 -23.94 -8.42 -2.42
C ASP A 248 -23.16 -8.36 -3.75
N ASP A 249 -23.83 -8.69 -4.85
CA ASP A 249 -23.24 -8.60 -6.19
C ASP A 249 -23.60 -7.27 -6.86
N PHE A 250 -22.72 -6.27 -6.67
CA PHE A 250 -22.82 -4.93 -7.26
C PHE A 250 -22.41 -4.87 -8.73
N ARG A 251 -22.07 -6.00 -9.35
CA ARG A 251 -21.76 -6.07 -10.79
C ARG A 251 -23.02 -6.02 -11.66
N GLN A 252 -24.19 -6.25 -11.05
CA GLN A 252 -25.47 -6.27 -11.74
C GLN A 252 -26.10 -4.87 -11.73
N GLU A 253 -26.67 -4.46 -12.86
CA GLU A 253 -27.33 -3.15 -13.01
C GLU A 253 -28.44 -2.91 -11.96
N ARG A 254 -29.17 -3.96 -11.56
CA ARG A 254 -30.21 -3.85 -10.53
C ARG A 254 -29.69 -3.50 -9.13
N HIS A 255 -28.39 -3.71 -8.88
CA HIS A 255 -27.73 -3.42 -7.61
C HIS A 255 -26.76 -2.25 -7.76
N ASN A 256 -26.84 -1.44 -8.82
CA ASN A 256 -25.95 -0.30 -8.99
C ASN A 256 -26.01 0.65 -7.78
N VAL A 257 -24.89 1.30 -7.47
CA VAL A 257 -24.78 2.32 -6.44
C VAL A 257 -24.63 3.67 -7.14
N TRP A 258 -25.69 4.49 -7.10
CA TRP A 258 -25.71 5.80 -7.78
C TRP A 258 -25.32 5.69 -9.27
N GLY A 259 -25.88 4.71 -9.98
CA GLY A 259 -25.58 4.46 -11.40
C GLY A 259 -24.24 3.77 -11.68
N ILE A 260 -23.49 3.37 -10.65
CA ILE A 260 -22.19 2.70 -10.81
C ILE A 260 -22.29 1.22 -10.43
N THR A 261 -21.85 0.36 -11.33
CA THR A 261 -21.68 -1.09 -11.11
C THR A 261 -20.21 -1.44 -10.91
N ALA A 262 -19.95 -2.48 -10.11
CA ALA A 262 -18.61 -3.03 -9.94
C ALA A 262 -18.16 -3.72 -11.24
N ARG A 263 -16.92 -3.47 -11.67
CA ARG A 263 -16.34 -4.10 -12.88
C ARG A 263 -15.58 -5.39 -12.61
N ASN A 264 -15.14 -5.58 -11.37
CA ASN A 264 -14.38 -6.74 -10.93
C ASN A 264 -14.68 -7.02 -9.44
N ARG A 265 -14.06 -8.07 -8.91
CA ARG A 265 -14.22 -8.51 -7.53
C ARG A 265 -13.76 -7.47 -6.51
N GLU A 266 -12.63 -6.83 -6.77
CA GLU A 266 -12.06 -5.84 -5.85
C GLU A 266 -12.98 -4.62 -5.71
N GLN A 267 -13.60 -4.18 -6.81
CA GLN A 267 -14.63 -3.13 -6.76
C GLN A 267 -15.92 -3.61 -6.09
N ASN A 268 -16.31 -4.87 -6.26
CA ASN A 268 -17.47 -5.45 -5.59
C ASN A 268 -17.27 -5.45 -4.06
N PHE A 269 -16.09 -5.86 -3.62
CA PHE A 269 -15.66 -5.83 -2.22
C PHE A 269 -15.64 -4.39 -1.66
N ALA A 270 -15.08 -3.45 -2.42
CA ALA A 270 -15.07 -2.05 -2.03
C ALA A 270 -16.49 -1.50 -1.82
N LEU A 271 -17.44 -1.77 -2.73
CA LEU A 271 -18.83 -1.33 -2.58
C LEU A 271 -19.53 -2.01 -1.39
N ASN A 272 -19.28 -3.30 -1.17
CA ASN A 272 -19.79 -4.02 0.01
C ASN A 272 -19.33 -3.39 1.33
N LEU A 273 -18.08 -2.91 1.42
CA LEU A 273 -17.62 -2.16 2.59
C LEU A 273 -18.23 -0.75 2.65
N LEU A 274 -18.19 -0.01 1.54
CA LEU A 274 -18.64 1.39 1.48
C LEU A 274 -20.13 1.55 1.79
N MET A 275 -20.95 0.56 1.42
CA MET A 275 -22.40 0.56 1.65
C MET A 275 -22.80 0.02 3.03
N ARG A 276 -21.84 -0.41 3.87
CA ARG A 276 -22.08 -0.91 5.23
C ARG A 276 -21.92 0.18 6.27
N PRO A 277 -23.02 0.63 6.89
CA PRO A 277 -22.94 1.69 7.86
C PRO A 277 -22.32 1.31 9.20
N GLU A 278 -22.12 0.00 9.44
CA GLU A 278 -21.47 -0.52 10.64
C GLU A 278 -19.94 -0.39 10.58
N VAL A 279 -19.39 0.01 9.42
CA VAL A 279 -17.95 0.21 9.21
C VAL A 279 -17.65 1.71 9.20
N ASP A 280 -17.11 2.22 10.31
CA ASP A 280 -16.86 3.66 10.49
C ASP A 280 -15.67 4.19 9.66
N PHE A 281 -14.71 3.31 9.36
CA PHE A 281 -13.46 3.69 8.71
C PHE A 281 -13.02 2.66 7.66
N ILE A 282 -12.85 3.13 6.43
CA ILE A 282 -12.49 2.30 5.29
C ILE A 282 -11.26 2.90 4.63
N THR A 283 -10.24 2.06 4.42
CA THR A 283 -9.06 2.40 3.62
C THR A 283 -9.11 1.62 2.33
N ILE A 284 -9.05 2.31 1.19
CA ILE A 284 -9.05 1.68 -0.14
C ILE A 284 -7.70 1.95 -0.79
N LEU A 285 -6.98 0.88 -1.08
CA LEU A 285 -5.70 0.89 -1.80
C LEU A 285 -5.91 0.34 -3.21
N GLY A 286 -5.01 0.68 -4.13
CA GLY A 286 -5.05 0.19 -5.50
C GLY A 286 -4.41 1.17 -6.48
N ALA A 287 -4.07 0.68 -7.67
CA ALA A 287 -3.41 1.46 -8.72
C ALA A 287 -4.19 2.73 -9.14
N ALA A 288 -3.51 3.68 -9.76
CA ALA A 288 -4.17 4.86 -10.33
C ALA A 288 -5.23 4.42 -11.36
N GLY A 289 -6.38 5.11 -11.38
CA GLY A 289 -7.46 4.81 -12.33
C GLY A 289 -8.39 3.63 -11.97
N THR A 290 -8.18 2.93 -10.85
CA THR A 290 -9.04 1.79 -10.44
C THR A 290 -10.42 2.17 -9.90
N GLY A 291 -10.78 3.46 -9.90
CA GLY A 291 -12.11 3.93 -9.51
C GLY A 291 -12.33 4.19 -8.01
N LYS A 292 -11.28 4.17 -7.17
CA LYS A 292 -11.39 4.37 -5.70
C LYS A 292 -12.25 5.58 -5.30
N THR A 293 -11.92 6.76 -5.84
CA THR A 293 -12.64 8.00 -5.56
C THR A 293 -14.06 7.97 -6.12
N LEU A 294 -14.24 7.40 -7.32
CA LEU A 294 -15.56 7.28 -7.96
C LEU A 294 -16.51 6.43 -7.11
N LEU A 295 -16.07 5.24 -6.66
CA LEU A 295 -16.87 4.34 -5.83
C LEU A 295 -17.20 4.96 -4.48
N ALA A 296 -16.23 5.63 -3.84
CA ALA A 296 -16.47 6.33 -2.58
C ALA A 296 -17.49 7.47 -2.71
N LEU A 297 -17.44 8.24 -3.80
CA LEU A 297 -18.41 9.30 -4.08
C LEU A 297 -19.79 8.73 -4.39
N ALA A 298 -19.87 7.68 -5.23
CA ALA A 298 -21.12 7.01 -5.56
C ALA A 298 -21.81 6.48 -4.29
N ALA A 299 -21.08 5.76 -3.43
CA ALA A 299 -21.60 5.27 -2.16
C ALA A 299 -22.00 6.40 -1.21
N GLY A 300 -21.20 7.48 -1.13
CA GLY A 300 -21.52 8.65 -0.33
C GLY A 300 -22.80 9.35 -0.81
N LEU A 301 -22.98 9.49 -2.13
CA LEU A 301 -24.18 10.10 -2.72
C LEU A 301 -25.41 9.24 -2.51
N ALA A 302 -25.34 7.94 -2.77
CA ALA A 302 -26.43 7.00 -2.48
C ALA A 302 -26.84 7.06 -1.00
N GLN A 303 -25.87 7.14 -0.08
CA GLN A 303 -26.17 7.22 1.34
C GLN A 303 -26.69 8.59 1.81
N THR A 304 -26.43 9.66 1.06
CA THR A 304 -26.87 11.02 1.40
C THR A 304 -28.19 11.41 0.74
N LEU A 305 -28.40 10.98 -0.51
CA LEU A 305 -29.53 11.40 -1.35
C LEU A 305 -30.62 10.32 -1.45
N ASP A 306 -30.26 9.06 -1.70
CA ASP A 306 -31.24 7.97 -1.84
C ASP A 306 -31.75 7.51 -0.47
N THR A 307 -30.84 7.04 0.38
CA THR A 307 -31.21 6.51 1.71
C THR A 307 -31.35 7.61 2.76
N LYS A 308 -30.82 8.81 2.50
CA LYS A 308 -30.84 9.98 3.40
C LYS A 308 -30.27 9.67 4.79
N ARG A 309 -29.33 8.72 4.88
CA ARG A 309 -28.64 8.34 6.11
C ARG A 309 -27.72 9.44 6.61
N TYR A 310 -27.00 10.08 5.68
CA TYR A 310 -26.09 11.17 5.98
C TYR A 310 -26.62 12.50 5.45
N ARG A 311 -26.30 13.59 6.15
CA ARG A 311 -26.74 14.94 5.76
C ARG A 311 -25.89 15.52 4.64
N GLU A 312 -24.59 15.29 4.69
CA GLU A 312 -23.58 15.89 3.82
C GLU A 312 -22.33 15.02 3.72
N ILE A 313 -21.60 15.20 2.62
CA ILE A 313 -20.32 14.54 2.33
C ILE A 313 -19.23 15.58 2.52
N ILE A 314 -18.26 15.28 3.38
CA ILE A 314 -17.08 16.15 3.57
C ILE A 314 -15.92 15.52 2.83
N MET A 315 -15.40 16.24 1.84
CA MET A 315 -14.20 15.83 1.13
C MET A 315 -13.00 16.66 1.60
N THR A 316 -11.89 15.96 1.82
CA THR A 316 -10.63 16.61 2.15
C THR A 316 -9.49 16.06 1.31
N ARG A 317 -8.51 16.92 1.04
CA ARG A 317 -7.26 16.58 0.36
C ARG A 317 -6.13 17.28 1.08
N VAL A 318 -5.03 16.56 1.32
CA VAL A 318 -3.81 17.18 1.84
C VAL A 318 -3.19 18.00 0.71
N THR A 319 -3.13 19.31 0.88
CA THR A 319 -2.32 20.19 0.04
C THR A 319 -0.88 20.10 0.53
N VAL A 320 -0.04 19.32 -0.13
CA VAL A 320 1.41 19.41 0.07
C VAL A 320 1.91 20.48 -0.91
N PRO A 321 2.34 21.66 -0.44
CA PRO A 321 2.92 22.65 -1.33
C PRO A 321 4.22 22.07 -1.91
N LEU A 322 4.32 22.02 -3.25
CA LEU A 322 5.57 21.74 -3.94
C LEU A 322 6.36 23.05 -4.03
N GLY A 323 7.21 23.34 -3.02
CA GLY A 323 8.10 24.51 -3.02
C GLY A 323 7.97 25.41 -1.78
N GLU A 324 8.58 26.60 -1.84
CA GLU A 324 8.36 27.65 -0.84
C GLU A 324 6.87 27.98 -0.77
N ASP A 325 6.37 28.16 0.46
CA ASP A 325 4.98 28.48 0.80
C ASP A 325 4.52 29.60 -0.14
N ILE A 326 3.81 29.25 -1.22
CA ILE A 326 3.26 30.24 -2.15
C ILE A 326 2.32 31.02 -1.26
N GLY A 327 2.71 32.25 -0.92
CA GLY A 327 2.01 33.04 0.10
C GLY A 327 0.51 33.04 -0.13
N PHE A 328 -0.25 33.33 0.94
CA PHE A 328 -1.72 33.30 0.96
C PHE A 328 -2.37 33.65 -0.39
N LEU A 329 -2.83 32.63 -1.13
CA LEU A 329 -3.74 32.86 -2.26
C LEU A 329 -4.93 33.66 -1.74
N PRO A 330 -5.25 34.85 -2.30
CA PRO A 330 -6.46 35.58 -1.94
C PRO A 330 -7.67 34.78 -2.42
N GLY A 331 -8.70 34.65 -1.58
CA GLY A 331 -9.91 33.88 -1.91
C GLY A 331 -10.42 33.03 -0.75
N SER A 332 -11.59 32.39 -0.96
CA SER A 332 -12.19 31.44 -0.03
C SER A 332 -11.35 30.14 0.06
N GLU A 333 -11.59 29.32 1.10
CA GLU A 333 -10.93 28.02 1.23
C GLU A 333 -11.17 27.14 -0.03
N GLU A 334 -12.36 27.22 -0.61
CA GLU A 334 -12.76 26.45 -1.78
C GLU A 334 -12.01 26.88 -3.05
N GLU A 335 -11.91 28.19 -3.31
CA GLU A 335 -11.16 28.76 -4.44
C GLU A 335 -9.66 28.38 -4.39
N LYS A 336 -9.09 28.25 -3.18
CA LYS A 336 -7.69 27.82 -3.01
C LYS A 336 -7.49 26.34 -3.30
N MET A 337 -8.52 25.54 -3.08
CA MET A 337 -8.50 24.10 -3.30
C MET A 337 -8.86 23.72 -4.73
N GLU A 338 -9.58 24.59 -5.45
CA GLU A 338 -10.11 24.37 -6.80
C GLU A 338 -9.11 23.76 -7.80
N PRO A 339 -7.84 24.22 -7.91
CA PRO A 339 -6.87 23.62 -8.83
C PRO A 339 -6.59 22.13 -8.55
N TRP A 340 -6.78 21.71 -7.30
CA TRP A 340 -6.57 20.33 -6.85
C TRP A 340 -7.84 19.48 -6.94
N MET A 341 -8.99 20.07 -7.29
CA MET A 341 -10.29 19.40 -7.29
C MET A 341 -10.75 18.96 -8.68
N GLY A 342 -9.96 19.18 -9.75
CA GLY A 342 -10.33 18.76 -11.11
C GLY A 342 -10.80 17.30 -11.20
N ALA A 343 -9.99 16.37 -10.68
CA ALA A 343 -10.35 14.95 -10.67
C ALA A 343 -11.61 14.63 -9.85
N LEU A 344 -11.97 15.44 -8.85
CA LEU A 344 -13.25 15.30 -8.14
C LEU A 344 -14.41 15.73 -9.04
N MET A 345 -14.28 16.90 -9.67
CA MET A 345 -15.31 17.44 -10.54
C MET A 345 -15.59 16.51 -11.72
N ASP A 346 -14.55 15.91 -12.30
CA ASP A 346 -14.69 14.92 -13.37
C ASP A 346 -15.51 13.70 -12.91
N ASN A 347 -15.25 13.18 -11.70
CA ASN A 347 -16.04 12.07 -11.14
C ASN A 347 -17.49 12.47 -10.89
N LEU A 348 -17.73 13.69 -10.39
CA LEU A 348 -19.10 14.18 -10.16
C LEU A 348 -19.87 14.38 -11.47
N GLU A 349 -19.19 14.77 -12.54
CA GLU A 349 -19.81 14.86 -13.86
C GLU A 349 -20.28 13.48 -14.33
N VAL A 350 -19.42 12.44 -14.22
CA VAL A 350 -19.80 11.06 -14.53
C VAL A 350 -21.02 10.60 -13.72
N LEU A 351 -21.06 10.93 -12.43
CA LEU A 351 -22.15 10.55 -11.51
C LEU A 351 -23.44 11.35 -11.70
N THR A 352 -23.44 12.41 -12.53
CA THR A 352 -24.61 13.28 -12.78
C THR A 352 -25.12 13.18 -14.23
N GLN A 353 -24.44 12.42 -15.08
CA GLN A 353 -24.82 12.22 -16.49
C GLN A 353 -26.02 11.27 -16.68
N SER A 354 -26.41 10.50 -15.66
CA SER A 354 -27.36 9.39 -15.74
C SER A 354 -28.85 9.79 -15.64
N ASP A 355 -29.20 11.06 -15.47
CA ASP A 355 -30.61 11.46 -15.34
C ASP A 355 -31.33 11.65 -16.69
N GLU A 356 -32.41 10.90 -16.88
CA GLU A 356 -33.31 10.90 -18.05
C GLU A 356 -34.09 12.23 -18.27
N GLY A 357 -33.80 13.28 -17.47
CA GLY A 357 -34.56 14.54 -17.41
C GLY A 357 -34.13 15.65 -18.40
N GLY A 358 -33.33 15.34 -19.41
CA GLY A 358 -32.78 16.35 -20.34
C GLY A 358 -31.78 17.31 -19.67
N ASP A 359 -31.44 18.42 -20.33
CA ASP A 359 -30.43 19.39 -19.82
C ASP A 359 -30.84 20.05 -18.49
N TRP A 360 -32.16 20.23 -18.27
CA TRP A 360 -32.68 20.87 -17.06
C TRP A 360 -32.66 19.95 -15.83
N GLY A 361 -33.00 18.66 -16.01
CA GLY A 361 -32.87 17.66 -14.94
C GLY A 361 -31.41 17.47 -14.52
N ARG A 362 -30.48 17.40 -15.48
CA ARG A 362 -29.05 17.32 -15.20
C ARG A 362 -28.52 18.50 -14.40
N ALA A 363 -28.91 19.73 -14.75
CA ALA A 363 -28.51 20.92 -14.00
C ALA A 363 -29.04 20.91 -12.55
N ALA A 364 -30.30 20.53 -12.36
CA ALA A 364 -30.90 20.44 -11.02
C ALA A 364 -30.24 19.37 -10.14
N THR A 365 -29.93 18.20 -10.72
CA THR A 365 -29.20 17.13 -10.03
C THR A 365 -27.77 17.55 -9.70
N GLN A 366 -27.09 18.24 -10.62
CA GLN A 366 -25.74 18.75 -10.38
C GLN A 366 -25.71 19.78 -9.23
N ASP A 367 -26.67 20.71 -9.19
CA ASP A 367 -26.79 21.67 -8.10
C ASP A 367 -27.09 20.99 -6.77
N LEU A 368 -27.97 19.99 -6.77
CA LEU A 368 -28.30 19.21 -5.57
C LEU A 368 -27.08 18.46 -5.05
N VAL A 369 -26.35 17.76 -5.92
CA VAL A 369 -25.12 17.03 -5.58
C VAL A 369 -24.07 17.98 -5.01
N ARG A 370 -23.82 19.12 -5.68
CA ARG A 370 -22.87 20.14 -5.22
C ARG A 370 -23.26 20.70 -3.85
N SER A 371 -24.55 20.90 -3.59
CA SER A 371 -25.01 21.40 -2.28
C SER A 371 -24.73 20.45 -1.10
N ARG A 372 -24.56 19.15 -1.39
CA ARG A 372 -24.31 18.12 -0.37
C ARG A 372 -22.83 17.84 -0.14
N ILE A 373 -21.95 18.25 -1.05
CA ILE A 373 -20.51 18.01 -0.95
C ILE A 373 -19.85 19.28 -0.44
N LYS A 374 -19.14 19.18 0.69
CA LYS A 374 -18.35 20.26 1.26
C LYS A 374 -16.87 19.93 1.15
N ILE A 375 -16.14 20.80 0.46
CA ILE A 375 -14.69 20.71 0.36
C ILE A 375 -14.08 21.41 1.58
N ARG A 376 -13.22 20.71 2.32
CA ARG A 376 -12.54 21.22 3.51
C ARG A 376 -11.07 20.81 3.50
N SER A 377 -10.19 21.72 3.92
CA SER A 377 -8.80 21.41 4.20
C SER A 377 -8.64 20.88 5.62
N MET A 378 -7.89 19.79 5.78
CA MET A 378 -7.59 19.18 7.09
C MET A 378 -7.11 20.20 8.13
N ASN A 379 -6.32 21.19 7.70
CA ASN A 379 -5.74 22.20 8.60
C ASN A 379 -6.81 23.11 9.24
N PHE A 380 -7.93 23.31 8.54
CA PHE A 380 -9.04 24.17 8.96
C PHE A 380 -10.19 23.40 9.63
N MET A 381 -10.17 22.07 9.61
CA MET A 381 -11.15 21.25 10.31
C MET A 381 -11.02 21.42 11.84
N ARG A 382 -12.14 21.72 12.51
CA ARG A 382 -12.26 21.87 13.96
C ARG A 382 -13.57 21.22 14.40
N GLY A 383 -13.80 21.03 15.71
CA GLY A 383 -15.04 20.42 16.21
C GLY A 383 -16.32 21.10 15.68
N ARG A 384 -16.28 22.42 15.43
CA ARG A 384 -17.37 23.18 14.80
C ARG A 384 -17.66 22.84 13.35
N THR A 385 -16.73 22.22 12.63
CA THR A 385 -16.91 21.79 11.24
C THR A 385 -18.01 20.74 11.13
N PHE A 386 -18.24 19.97 12.20
CA PHE A 386 -19.28 18.93 12.27
C PHE A 386 -20.54 19.38 13.05
N LEU A 387 -20.55 20.61 13.58
CA LEU A 387 -21.71 21.14 14.31
C LEU A 387 -22.70 21.76 13.34
N ASN A 388 -23.97 21.37 13.48
CA ASN A 388 -25.09 21.95 12.74
C ASN A 388 -25.17 23.47 12.96
N ARG A 389 -25.18 24.22 11.85
CA ARG A 389 -25.87 25.50 11.77
C ARG A 389 -27.21 25.31 11.10
#